data_AF-A0A820RBX7-F1
#
_entry.id   AF-A0A820RBX7-F1
#
_cell.length_a   1.000
_cell.length_b   1.000
_cell.length_c   1.000
_cell.angle_alpha   90.00
_cell.angle_beta   90.00
_cell.angle_gamma   90.00
#
_symmetry.space_group_name_H-M   'P 1'
#
loop_
_entity.id
_entity.type
_entity.pdbx_description
1 polymer ?
#
loop_
_entity_poly.entity_id
_entity_poly.type
_entity_poly.pdbx_seq_one_letter_code
_entity_poly.pdbx_strand_id
1 'polypeptide(L)'
;VNRVMVDIWSGGYYGQEEERTRRLARPLCFVRSDPTDNGYTHPIEGLRPVVDLNTMEVIRIEIYNHYPIPYVNCNYSSDHSIKLREDVRPLEIVQPEGPSFQVNGNQVSWQKRSFVIGFTMRQGLVLHHITYDN
;
A
#
# COMPACT_ATOMS: atom_id res chain seq x y z
N VAL A 1 10.25 21.84 12.92
CA VAL A 1 10.61 20.40 12.86
C VAL A 1 9.30 19.62 12.80
N ASN A 2 8.78 19.31 11.61
CA ASN A 2 7.51 18.57 11.38
C ASN A 2 7.63 17.66 10.14
N ARG A 3 8.84 17.13 9.91
CA ARG A 3 9.20 16.44 8.65
C ARG A 3 9.38 14.93 8.80
N VAL A 4 9.19 14.39 10.00
CA VAL A 4 9.25 12.94 10.23
C VAL A 4 7.89 12.33 9.93
N MET A 5 7.83 11.45 8.96
CA MET A 5 6.71 10.55 8.71
C MET A 5 6.91 9.29 9.54
N VAL A 6 5.86 8.86 10.25
CA VAL A 6 5.85 7.63 11.04
C VAL A 6 4.81 6.70 10.42
N ASP A 7 5.27 5.62 9.82
CA ASP A 7 4.41 4.67 9.12
C ASP A 7 4.16 3.44 9.99
N ILE A 8 2.89 3.07 10.14
CA ILE A 8 2.48 2.02 11.08
C ILE A 8 2.67 0.64 10.46
N TRP A 9 3.53 -0.15 11.09
CA TRP A 9 3.81 -1.53 10.66
C TRP A 9 3.35 -2.51 11.74
N SER A 10 2.94 -3.72 11.31
CA SER A 10 2.44 -4.75 12.20
C SER A 10 3.50 -5.17 13.23
N GLY A 11 3.10 -5.35 14.50
CA GLY A 11 4.04 -5.70 15.57
C GLY A 11 4.65 -7.11 15.49
N GLY A 12 4.00 -8.06 14.80
CA GLY A 12 4.43 -9.46 14.73
C GLY A 12 4.37 -10.20 16.07
N TYR A 13 4.95 -11.40 16.13
CA TYR A 13 5.17 -12.17 17.36
C TYR A 13 6.56 -12.79 17.32
N TYR A 14 7.43 -12.38 18.24
CA TYR A 14 8.85 -12.74 18.32
C TYR A 14 9.22 -13.44 19.64
N GLY A 15 8.23 -13.71 20.49
CA GLY A 15 8.38 -14.53 21.69
C GLY A 15 8.19 -13.78 23.01
N GLN A 16 8.00 -12.46 22.98
CA GLN A 16 7.78 -11.69 24.20
C GLN A 16 6.33 -11.77 24.67
N GLU A 17 6.10 -11.75 25.98
CA GLU A 17 4.76 -11.89 26.57
C GLU A 17 3.82 -10.74 26.16
N GLU A 18 4.35 -9.52 26.09
CA GLU A 18 3.61 -8.33 25.63
C GLU A 18 3.09 -8.46 24.19
N GLU A 19 3.76 -9.20 23.31
CA GLU A 19 3.33 -9.42 21.92
C GLU A 19 2.13 -10.37 21.84
N ARG A 20 1.86 -11.15 22.91
CA ARG A 20 0.64 -11.98 23.02
C ARG A 20 -0.53 -11.23 23.62
N THR A 21 -0.25 -10.26 24.49
CA THR A 21 -1.24 -9.66 25.39
C THR A 21 -1.64 -8.25 24.97
N ARG A 22 -0.82 -7.55 24.18
CA ARG A 22 -1.04 -6.17 23.75
C ARG A 22 -1.24 -6.07 22.25
N ARG A 23 -1.91 -4.99 21.82
CA ARG A 23 -2.11 -4.67 20.40
C ARG A 23 -0.97 -3.79 19.90
N LEU A 24 0.16 -4.41 19.55
CA LEU A 24 1.38 -3.68 19.23
C LEU A 24 1.49 -3.29 17.76
N ALA A 25 1.96 -2.06 17.54
CA ALA A 25 2.57 -1.62 16.29
C ALA A 25 4.06 -1.36 16.48
N ARG A 26 4.84 -1.57 15.42
CA ARG A 26 6.27 -1.27 15.37
C ARG A 26 6.56 -0.32 14.20
N PRO A 27 6.22 0.97 14.32
CA PRO A 27 6.32 1.89 13.20
C PRO A 27 7.75 2.06 12.69
N LEU A 28 7.85 2.39 11.41
CA LEU A 28 9.09 2.85 10.78
C LEU A 28 9.05 4.36 10.61
N CYS A 29 10.19 5.01 10.83
CA CYS A 29 10.32 6.46 10.75
C CYS A 29 11.09 6.85 9.48
N PHE A 30 10.63 7.92 8.84
CA PHE A 30 11.16 8.42 7.59
C PHE A 30 11.22 9.95 7.63
N VAL A 31 12.21 10.55 6.96
CA VAL A 31 12.26 12.01 6.81
C VAL A 31 11.63 12.40 5.47
N ARG A 32 10.91 13.52 5.43
CA ARG A 32 10.49 14.16 4.18
C ARG A 32 11.21 15.47 4.02
N SER A 33 11.78 15.71 2.84
CA SER A 33 12.39 16.97 2.48
C SER A 33 11.36 18.08 2.26
N ASP A 34 10.09 17.76 1.93
CA ASP A 34 8.93 18.65 1.86
C ASP A 34 7.59 17.88 2.02
N PRO A 35 6.41 18.53 2.14
CA PRO A 35 5.14 17.83 2.36
C PRO A 35 4.73 16.82 1.27
N THR A 36 5.24 16.96 0.05
CA THR A 36 4.95 16.11 -1.13
C THR A 36 6.00 15.03 -1.36
N ASP A 37 7.11 15.08 -0.63
CA ASP A 37 8.23 14.17 -0.81
C ASP A 37 7.89 12.71 -0.44
N ASN A 38 8.47 11.78 -1.20
CA ASN A 38 8.38 10.35 -0.97
C ASN A 38 9.22 9.95 0.24
N GLY A 39 8.63 10.00 1.44
CA GLY A 39 9.35 9.66 2.68
C GLY A 39 10.01 8.28 2.67
N TYR A 40 9.48 7.30 1.94
CA TYR A 40 10.06 5.95 1.87
C TYR A 40 11.48 5.91 1.30
N THR A 41 11.97 6.97 0.66
CA THR A 41 13.35 7.06 0.13
C THR A 41 14.35 7.58 1.18
N HIS A 42 13.87 7.96 2.36
CA HIS A 42 14.65 8.58 3.42
C HIS A 42 14.42 7.89 4.79
N PRO A 43 14.67 6.57 4.92
CA PRO A 43 14.46 5.86 6.17
C PRO A 43 15.38 6.38 7.29
N ILE A 44 14.82 6.56 8.49
CA ILE A 44 15.58 6.75 9.73
C ILE A 44 15.88 5.37 10.29
N GLU A 45 16.95 4.77 9.79
CA GLU A 45 17.30 3.40 10.16
C GLU A 45 17.95 3.33 11.55
N GLY A 46 17.68 2.23 12.26
CA GLY A 46 18.14 2.02 13.63
C GLY A 46 17.23 2.61 14.72
N LEU A 47 16.13 3.27 14.36
CA LEU A 47 15.10 3.73 15.31
C LEU A 47 13.80 2.95 15.11
N ARG A 48 13.27 2.33 16.17
CA ARG A 48 12.00 1.58 16.16
C ARG A 48 11.17 1.89 17.41
N PRO A 49 10.17 2.77 17.33
CA PRO A 49 9.16 2.90 18.37
C PRO A 49 8.34 1.62 18.48
N VAL A 50 7.90 1.29 19.69
CA VAL A 50 6.87 0.27 19.90
C VAL A 50 5.69 0.93 20.59
N VAL A 51 4.53 0.78 19.98
CA VAL A 51 3.30 1.50 20.36
C VAL A 51 2.23 0.48 20.74
N ASP A 52 1.63 0.65 21.91
CA ASP A 52 0.38 -0.05 22.23
C ASP A 52 -0.78 0.75 21.65
N LEU A 53 -1.48 0.17 20.68
CA LEU A 53 -2.60 0.80 20.00
C LEU A 53 -3.89 0.83 20.84
N ASN A 54 -3.96 0.08 21.95
CA ASN A 54 -5.10 0.16 22.85
C ASN A 54 -4.99 1.37 23.79
N THR A 55 -3.81 1.60 24.38
CA THR A 55 -3.56 2.74 25.28
C THR A 55 -3.11 4.00 24.54
N MET A 56 -2.73 3.87 23.26
CA MET A 56 -2.16 4.94 22.43
C MET A 56 -0.85 5.51 22.98
N GLU A 57 -0.01 4.63 23.55
CA GLU A 57 1.24 5.00 24.20
C GLU A 57 2.45 4.41 23.47
N VAL A 58 3.52 5.19 23.41
CA VAL A 58 4.86 4.67 23.07
C VAL A 58 5.41 3.97 24.32
N ILE A 59 5.49 2.65 24.28
CA ILE A 59 5.85 1.84 25.45
C ILE A 59 7.36 1.60 25.55
N ARG A 60 8.07 1.73 24.42
CA ARG A 60 9.54 1.79 24.35
C ARG A 60 9.99 2.37 23.02
N ILE A 61 11.27 2.74 22.98
CA ILE A 61 11.98 3.09 21.76
C ILE A 61 13.21 2.20 21.69
N GLU A 62 13.25 1.33 20.67
CA GLU A 62 14.40 0.49 20.39
C GLU A 62 15.36 1.29 19.50
N ILE A 63 16.63 1.42 19.94
CA ILE A 63 17.69 2.12 19.22
C ILE A 63 18.82 1.13 18.95
N TYR A 64 19.20 1.03 17.68
CA TYR A 64 20.30 0.22 17.20
C TYR A 64 21.45 1.11 16.72
N ASN A 65 22.20 0.68 15.71
CA ASN A 65 23.25 1.48 15.09
C ASN A 65 22.65 2.69 14.37
N HIS A 66 23.43 3.78 14.33
CA HIS A 66 23.11 4.94 13.53
C HIS A 66 23.56 4.73 12.08
N TYR A 67 22.63 4.88 11.14
CA TYR A 67 22.92 4.81 9.72
C TYR A 67 22.67 6.17 9.07
N PRO A 68 23.47 6.56 8.05
CA PRO A 68 23.22 7.80 7.32
C PRO A 68 21.86 7.71 6.61
N ILE A 69 21.08 8.79 6.72
CA ILE A 69 19.81 8.93 6.00
C ILE A 69 20.16 9.14 4.51
N PRO A 70 19.64 8.35 3.57
CA PRO A 70 19.79 8.62 2.15
C PRO A 70 19.08 9.94 1.79
N TYR A 71 19.68 10.81 0.97
CA TYR A 71 19.07 12.09 0.55
C TYR A 71 18.89 12.19 -0.97
N VAL A 72 18.98 11.07 -1.69
CA VAL A 72 18.72 11.05 -3.13
C VAL A 72 17.26 11.38 -3.38
N ASN A 73 16.99 12.36 -4.24
CA ASN A 73 15.62 12.67 -4.66
C ASN A 73 15.12 11.53 -5.56
N CYS A 74 14.15 10.77 -5.05
CA CYS A 74 13.54 9.63 -5.72
C CYS A 74 12.02 9.80 -5.83
N ASN A 75 11.58 11.06 -6.03
CA ASN A 75 10.18 11.36 -6.31
C ASN A 75 9.81 10.97 -7.74
N TYR A 76 8.64 10.35 -7.88
CA TYR A 76 8.13 9.80 -9.14
C TYR A 76 6.90 10.54 -9.66
N SER A 77 6.39 11.53 -8.91
CA SER A 77 5.25 12.33 -9.32
C SER A 77 5.68 13.41 -10.31
N SER A 78 4.75 13.79 -11.21
CA SER A 78 5.02 14.72 -12.32
C SER A 78 5.24 16.18 -11.90
N ASP A 79 4.81 16.53 -10.68
CA ASP A 79 5.09 17.82 -10.05
C ASP A 79 6.53 17.94 -9.54
N HIS A 80 7.23 16.81 -9.39
CA HIS A 80 8.68 16.77 -9.24
C HIS A 80 9.34 16.76 -10.62
N SER A 81 10.61 17.19 -10.69
CA SER A 81 11.34 17.37 -11.95
C SER A 81 11.74 16.03 -12.61
N ILE A 82 10.75 15.23 -13.01
CA ILE A 82 10.93 13.99 -13.75
C ILE A 82 10.90 14.27 -15.27
N LYS A 83 11.83 13.67 -16.00
CA LYS A 83 11.81 13.73 -17.47
C LYS A 83 10.88 12.64 -18.01
N LEU A 84 9.73 13.06 -18.53
CA LEU A 84 8.79 12.15 -19.19
C LEU A 84 9.29 11.73 -20.58
N ARG A 85 8.80 10.59 -21.06
CA ARG A 85 9.04 10.11 -22.42
C ARG A 85 8.20 10.92 -23.41
N GLU A 86 8.84 11.37 -24.48
CA GLU A 86 8.20 12.16 -25.55
C GLU A 86 7.93 11.32 -26.81
N ASP A 87 8.40 10.06 -26.82
CA ASP A 87 8.36 9.16 -27.98
C ASP A 87 7.14 8.22 -28.00
N VAL A 88 6.26 8.30 -27.00
CA VAL A 88 5.08 7.45 -26.88
C VAL A 88 3.97 7.98 -27.80
N ARG A 89 3.65 7.22 -28.86
CA ARG A 89 2.53 7.54 -29.76
C ARG A 89 1.18 7.14 -29.13
N PRO A 90 0.07 7.84 -29.47
CA PRO A 90 -1.27 7.47 -28.99
C PRO A 90 -1.69 6.05 -29.41
N LEU A 91 -2.46 5.37 -28.56
CA LEU A 91 -3.15 4.12 -28.85
C LEU A 91 -4.66 4.31 -28.62
N GLU A 92 -5.45 4.00 -29.64
CA GLU A 92 -6.92 4.03 -29.56
C GLU A 92 -7.46 2.60 -29.47
N ILE A 93 -8.16 2.28 -28.38
CA ILE A 93 -8.85 0.99 -28.17
C ILE A 93 -10.35 1.27 -28.20
N VAL A 94 -11.04 0.82 -29.26
CA VAL A 94 -12.47 1.07 -29.48
C VAL A 94 -13.24 -0.23 -29.73
N GLN A 95 -14.44 -0.33 -29.16
CA GLN A 95 -15.42 -1.38 -29.47
C GLN A 95 -16.71 -0.69 -29.96
N PRO A 96 -16.89 -0.49 -31.28
CA PRO A 96 -18.03 0.26 -31.82
C PRO A 96 -19.40 -0.30 -31.42
N GLU A 97 -19.45 -1.62 -31.17
CA GLU A 97 -20.66 -2.35 -30.76
C GLU A 97 -20.72 -2.62 -29.25
N GLY A 98 -19.79 -2.02 -28.47
CA GLY A 98 -19.67 -2.24 -27.03
C GLY A 98 -18.93 -3.52 -26.64
N PRO A 99 -18.83 -3.80 -25.32
CA PRO A 99 -18.15 -4.99 -24.82
C PRO A 99 -18.95 -6.26 -25.06
N SER A 100 -18.27 -7.39 -25.27
CA SER A 100 -18.91 -8.70 -25.45
C SER A 100 -19.37 -9.36 -24.15
N PHE A 101 -19.22 -8.69 -23.01
CA PHE A 101 -19.71 -9.16 -21.70
C PHE A 101 -20.93 -8.34 -21.29
N GLN A 102 -21.80 -8.97 -20.51
CA GLN A 102 -22.93 -8.31 -19.86
C GLN A 102 -22.75 -8.38 -18.35
N VAL A 103 -23.17 -7.32 -17.66
CA VAL A 103 -23.19 -7.25 -16.20
C VAL A 103 -24.61 -7.02 -15.74
N ASN A 104 -25.16 -7.94 -14.96
CA ASN A 104 -26.47 -7.81 -14.31
C ASN A 104 -26.28 -7.85 -12.79
N GLY A 105 -26.41 -6.68 -12.15
CA GLY A 105 -25.97 -6.51 -10.76
C GLY A 105 -24.49 -6.83 -10.63
N ASN A 106 -24.17 -7.92 -9.95
CA ASN A 106 -22.79 -8.41 -9.77
C ASN A 106 -22.46 -9.60 -10.66
N GLN A 107 -23.43 -10.14 -11.41
CA GLN A 107 -23.21 -11.29 -12.29
C GLN A 107 -22.65 -10.82 -13.63
N VAL A 108 -21.55 -11.43 -14.04
CA VAL A 108 -20.92 -11.25 -15.35
C VAL A 108 -21.23 -12.47 -16.20
N SER A 109 -21.65 -12.22 -17.44
CA SER A 109 -21.78 -13.22 -18.49
C SER A 109 -20.89 -12.84 -19.67
N TRP A 110 -19.98 -13.72 -20.06
CA TRP A 110 -19.00 -13.46 -21.11
C TRP A 110 -18.51 -14.74 -21.76
N GLN A 111 -18.68 -14.89 -23.08
CA GLN A 111 -18.09 -15.99 -23.86
C GLN A 111 -18.32 -17.38 -23.21
N LYS A 112 -19.59 -17.74 -23.00
CA LYS A 112 -20.04 -18.97 -22.31
C LYS A 112 -19.65 -19.08 -20.83
N ARG A 113 -19.02 -18.07 -20.24
CA ARG A 113 -18.75 -18.02 -18.80
C ARG A 113 -19.82 -17.24 -18.08
N SER A 114 -20.15 -17.69 -16.88
CA SER A 114 -20.88 -16.89 -15.90
C SER A 114 -20.15 -16.89 -14.57
N PHE A 115 -20.13 -15.76 -13.88
CA PHE A 115 -19.59 -15.64 -12.52
C PHE A 115 -20.15 -14.40 -11.83
N VAL A 116 -19.98 -14.30 -10.52
CA VAL A 116 -20.42 -13.15 -9.73
C VAL A 116 -19.21 -12.45 -9.10
N ILE A 117 -19.12 -11.14 -9.27
CA ILE A 117 -18.10 -10.29 -8.67
C ILE A 117 -18.54 -9.84 -7.27
N GLY A 118 -17.85 -10.29 -6.24
CA GLY A 118 -18.00 -9.83 -4.86
C GLY A 118 -16.86 -8.91 -4.44
N PHE A 119 -17.06 -8.20 -3.32
CA PHE A 119 -16.01 -7.42 -2.67
C PHE A 119 -16.09 -7.56 -1.15
N THR A 120 -14.95 -7.77 -0.49
CA THR A 120 -14.85 -7.74 0.98
C THR A 120 -13.70 -6.84 1.41
N MET A 121 -13.83 -6.18 2.57
CA MET A 121 -12.78 -5.29 3.09
C MET A 121 -11.45 -6.01 3.35
N ARG A 122 -11.48 -7.33 3.59
CA ARG A 122 -10.29 -8.12 3.90
C ARG A 122 -9.63 -8.75 2.67
N GLN A 123 -10.42 -9.25 1.72
CA GLN A 123 -9.90 -10.00 0.57
C GLN A 123 -9.88 -9.14 -0.72
N GLY A 124 -10.58 -8.02 -0.73
CA GLY A 124 -10.78 -7.23 -1.93
C GLY A 124 -11.79 -7.90 -2.88
N LEU A 125 -11.44 -7.95 -4.17
CA LEU A 125 -12.22 -8.58 -5.22
C LEU A 125 -12.31 -10.11 -5.01
N VAL A 126 -13.53 -10.65 -5.07
CA VAL A 126 -13.78 -12.09 -4.99
C VAL A 126 -14.63 -12.54 -6.16
N LEU A 127 -14.37 -13.73 -6.70
CA LEU A 127 -15.17 -14.34 -7.75
C LEU A 127 -15.98 -15.50 -7.16
N HIS A 128 -17.30 -15.48 -7.36
CA HIS A 128 -18.22 -16.52 -6.92
C HIS A 128 -18.87 -17.19 -8.13
N HIS A 129 -19.33 -18.43 -7.92
CA HIS A 129 -20.15 -19.19 -8.89
C HIS A 129 -19.58 -19.18 -10.31
N ILE A 130 -18.28 -19.43 -10.46
CA ILE A 130 -17.64 -19.50 -11.78
C ILE A 130 -18.13 -20.75 -12.49
N THR A 131 -18.81 -20.58 -13.62
CA THR A 131 -19.33 -21.65 -14.46
C THR A 131 -18.97 -21.45 -15.93
N TYR A 132 -19.15 -22.51 -16.72
CA TYR A 132 -19.00 -22.51 -18.17
C TYR A 132 -20.13 -23.31 -18.81
N ASP A 133 -20.75 -22.76 -19.85
CA ASP A 133 -21.81 -23.39 -20.61
C ASP A 133 -21.20 -24.33 -21.67
N ASN A 134 -21.56 -25.61 -21.62
CA ASN A 134 -21.11 -26.63 -22.58
C ASN A 134 -21.86 -26.52 -23.90
#